data_AF-A0A7C1PLT9-F1
#
_entry.id   AF-A0A7C1PLT9-F1
#
_cell.length_a   1.000
_cell.length_b   1.000
_cell.length_c   1.000
_cell.angle_alpha   90.00
_cell.angle_beta   90.00
_cell.angle_gamma   90.00
#
_symmetry.space_group_name_H-M   'P 1'
#
loop_
_entity.id
_entity.type
_entity.pdbx_description
1 polymer ?
#
loop_
_entity_poly.entity_id
_entity_poly.type
_entity_poly.pdbx_seq_one_letter_code
_entity_poly.pdbx_strand_id
1 'polypeptide(L)'
;MKICKDGRIWGQNNKEAGNHLGISHKELKEHRKGVGRATRFKKGKNNPNWKGGRYVKRDYTFLLQPKHPYANSFGYVREHRLIIEKQIGRFLSPEEKCHHLGKKADNRPHMLMAFTTDSAHKRFEKGGKVKKEEIIFDGKGL
;
A
#
# COMPACT_ATOMS: atom_id res chain seq x y z
N MET A 1 -36.90 9.75 -11.57
CA MET A 1 -36.95 8.41 -10.92
C MET A 1 -36.33 7.42 -11.87
N LYS A 2 -35.27 6.68 -11.49
CA LYS A 2 -34.61 5.71 -12.39
C LYS A 2 -34.90 4.29 -11.90
N ILE A 3 -35.55 3.49 -12.75
CA ILE A 3 -35.81 2.06 -12.50
C ILE A 3 -34.63 1.27 -13.07
N CYS A 4 -33.98 0.48 -12.23
CA CYS A 4 -32.90 -0.43 -12.60
C CYS A 4 -33.43 -1.57 -13.48
N LYS A 5 -32.55 -2.22 -14.24
CA LYS A 5 -32.89 -3.36 -15.12
C LYS A 5 -33.50 -4.57 -14.40
N ASP A 6 -33.39 -4.62 -13.08
CA ASP A 6 -33.98 -5.64 -12.20
C ASP A 6 -35.26 -5.14 -11.49
N GLY A 7 -35.86 -4.06 -11.98
CA GLY A 7 -37.12 -3.49 -11.48
C GLY A 7 -37.00 -2.60 -10.23
N ARG A 8 -35.80 -2.40 -9.67
CA ARG A 8 -35.62 -1.59 -8.45
C ARG A 8 -35.55 -0.09 -8.71
N ILE A 9 -36.11 0.73 -7.83
CA ILE A 9 -36.01 2.20 -7.91
C ILE A 9 -34.73 2.67 -7.20
N TRP A 10 -33.89 3.47 -7.87
CA TRP A 10 -32.65 3.98 -7.29
C TRP A 10 -32.92 5.10 -6.26
N GLY A 11 -32.38 4.97 -5.04
CA GLY A 11 -32.41 6.01 -4.00
C GLY A 11 -33.30 5.74 -2.78
N GLN A 12 -33.91 4.56 -2.67
CA GLN A 12 -34.80 4.22 -1.55
C GLN A 12 -34.09 3.45 -0.43
N ASN A 13 -34.50 3.70 0.82
CA ASN A 13 -34.06 2.93 1.99
C ASN A 13 -34.75 1.54 2.05
N ASN A 14 -34.30 0.64 2.93
CA ASN A 14 -34.79 -0.76 2.97
C ASN A 14 -36.30 -0.89 3.21
N LYS A 15 -36.95 0.08 3.87
CA LYS A 15 -38.39 0.06 4.14
C LYS A 15 -39.18 0.35 2.86
N GLU A 16 -38.73 1.33 2.09
CA GLU A 16 -39.33 1.74 0.83
C GLU A 16 -39.15 0.65 -0.25
N ALA A 17 -37.98 0.02 -0.30
CA ALA A 17 -37.70 -1.08 -1.22
C ALA A 17 -38.56 -2.33 -0.94
N GLY A 18 -38.85 -2.65 0.33
CA GLY A 18 -39.74 -3.77 0.69
C GLY A 18 -41.19 -3.51 0.29
N ASN A 19 -41.70 -2.31 0.61
CA ASN A 19 -43.07 -1.92 0.26
C ASN A 19 -43.33 -1.92 -1.25
N HIS A 20 -42.36 -1.49 -2.06
CA HIS A 20 -42.50 -1.48 -3.52
C HIS A 20 -42.53 -2.89 -4.14
N LEU A 21 -41.85 -3.85 -3.50
CA LEU A 21 -41.77 -5.24 -3.95
C LEU A 21 -42.90 -6.12 -3.38
N GLY A 22 -43.79 -5.57 -2.55
CA GLY A 22 -44.88 -6.32 -1.93
C GLY A 22 -44.42 -7.38 -0.92
N ILE A 23 -43.19 -7.26 -0.40
CA ILE A 23 -42.60 -8.22 0.54
C ILE A 23 -42.31 -7.55 1.89
N SER A 24 -42.47 -8.31 2.97
CA SER A 24 -42.17 -7.82 4.32
C SER A 24 -40.69 -7.52 4.49
N HIS A 25 -40.37 -6.65 5.45
CA HIS A 25 -38.98 -6.32 5.78
C HIS A 25 -38.16 -7.55 6.25
N LYS A 26 -38.83 -8.58 6.78
CA LYS A 26 -38.22 -9.87 7.15
C LYS A 26 -37.85 -10.68 5.89
N GLU A 27 -38.75 -10.76 4.92
CA GLU A 27 -38.53 -11.44 3.64
C GLU A 27 -37.44 -10.75 2.80
N LEU A 28 -37.39 -9.41 2.80
CA LEU A 28 -36.32 -8.65 2.15
C LEU A 28 -34.93 -8.97 2.74
N LYS A 29 -34.84 -9.15 4.06
CA LYS A 29 -33.59 -9.55 4.73
C LYS A 29 -33.17 -10.97 4.35
N GLU A 30 -34.09 -11.93 4.32
CA GLU A 30 -33.81 -13.31 3.90
C GLU A 30 -33.41 -13.39 2.42
N HIS A 31 -34.11 -12.68 1.53
CA HIS A 31 -33.75 -12.56 0.11
C HIS A 31 -32.31 -12.02 -0.08
N ARG A 32 -31.89 -11.06 0.75
CA ARG A 32 -30.53 -10.50 0.72
C ARG A 32 -29.44 -11.42 1.28
N LYS A 33 -29.78 -12.41 2.12
CA LYS A 33 -28.80 -13.40 2.61
C LYS A 33 -28.22 -14.26 1.47
N GLY A 34 -29.00 -14.51 0.41
CA GLY A 34 -28.54 -15.21 -0.80
C GLY A 34 -27.81 -14.31 -1.82
N VAL A 35 -28.05 -13.00 -1.76
CA VAL A 35 -27.40 -11.99 -2.61
C VAL A 35 -26.34 -11.24 -1.80
N GLY A 36 -25.56 -11.97 -1.02
CA GLY A 36 -24.29 -11.46 -0.57
C GLY A 36 -23.42 -11.24 -1.79
N ARG A 37 -23.18 -9.99 -2.20
CA ARG A 37 -21.95 -9.66 -2.93
C ARG A 37 -20.76 -9.83 -1.96
N ALA A 38 -20.55 -11.06 -1.50
CA ALA A 38 -19.20 -11.54 -1.29
C ALA A 38 -18.61 -11.65 -2.69
N THR A 39 -18.21 -10.52 -3.27
CA THR A 39 -17.13 -10.54 -4.23
C THR A 39 -16.01 -11.26 -3.50
N ARG A 40 -15.81 -12.54 -3.82
CA ARG A 40 -14.61 -13.29 -3.50
C ARG A 40 -13.48 -12.49 -4.13
N PHE A 41 -13.02 -11.45 -3.45
CA PHE A 41 -11.80 -10.76 -3.81
C PHE A 41 -10.74 -11.82 -3.62
N LYS A 42 -10.40 -12.50 -4.72
CA LYS A 42 -9.35 -13.50 -4.70
C LYS A 42 -8.11 -12.78 -4.16
N LYS A 43 -7.43 -13.39 -3.19
CA LYS A 43 -6.25 -12.82 -2.51
C LYS A 43 -4.99 -13.57 -2.96
N GLY A 44 -3.85 -12.90 -2.88
CA GLY A 44 -2.55 -13.48 -3.24
C GLY A 44 -2.58 -14.12 -4.62
N LYS A 45 -1.99 -15.31 -4.75
CA LYS A 45 -1.89 -16.08 -6.00
C LYS A 45 -3.22 -16.37 -6.71
N ASN A 46 -4.34 -16.33 -5.99
CA ASN A 46 -5.64 -16.56 -6.60
C ASN A 46 -6.17 -15.29 -7.30
N ASN A 47 -5.60 -14.11 -7.05
CA ASN A 47 -5.96 -12.87 -7.73
C ASN A 47 -5.21 -12.76 -9.07
N PRO A 48 -5.89 -12.62 -10.22
CA PRO A 48 -5.21 -12.44 -11.51
C PRO A 48 -4.35 -11.17 -11.55
N ASN A 49 -4.65 -10.17 -10.72
CA ASN A 49 -3.86 -8.95 -10.60
C ASN A 49 -2.66 -9.08 -9.63
N TRP A 50 -2.46 -10.24 -9.00
CA TRP A 50 -1.33 -10.43 -8.08
C TRP A 50 -0.04 -10.66 -8.84
N LYS A 51 0.87 -9.70 -8.71
CA LYS A 51 2.20 -9.72 -9.33
C LYS A 51 3.24 -10.22 -8.33
N GLY A 52 3.01 -11.39 -7.73
CA GLY A 52 3.94 -12.01 -6.78
C GLY A 52 4.16 -11.23 -5.48
N GLY A 53 3.22 -10.37 -5.08
CA GLY A 53 3.38 -9.50 -3.92
C GLY A 53 4.18 -8.24 -4.21
N ARG A 54 4.30 -7.83 -5.48
CA ARG A 54 4.88 -6.55 -5.89
C ARG A 54 3.79 -5.60 -6.39
N TYR A 55 3.84 -4.34 -5.98
CA TYR A 55 3.03 -3.29 -6.60
C TYR A 55 3.76 -1.95 -6.61
N VAL A 56 3.31 -1.03 -7.47
CA VAL A 56 3.85 0.33 -7.55
C VAL A 56 2.77 1.32 -7.16
N LYS A 57 3.11 2.31 -6.32
CA LYS A 57 2.23 3.41 -5.94
C LYS A 57 3.04 4.70 -5.80
N ARG A 58 2.66 5.74 -6.55
CA ARG A 58 3.33 7.06 -6.54
C ARG A 58 4.86 6.92 -6.72
N ASP A 59 5.26 6.16 -7.75
CA ASP A 59 6.64 5.85 -8.11
C ASP A 59 7.45 5.01 -7.11
N TYR A 60 6.84 4.58 -6.01
CA TYR A 60 7.47 3.64 -5.09
C TYR A 60 7.04 2.21 -5.40
N THR A 61 8.03 1.33 -5.56
CA THR A 61 7.80 -0.12 -5.54
C THR A 61 7.66 -0.61 -4.09
N PHE A 62 6.66 -1.45 -3.87
CA PHE A 62 6.41 -2.14 -2.62
C PHE A 62 6.51 -3.65 -2.85
N LEU A 63 7.14 -4.34 -1.91
CA LEU A 63 7.29 -5.80 -1.90
C LEU A 63 6.66 -6.37 -0.63
N LEU A 64 5.92 -7.47 -0.80
CA LEU A 64 5.29 -8.21 0.29
C LEU A 64 6.38 -8.89 1.13
N GLN A 65 6.50 -8.44 2.37
CA GLN A 65 7.43 -8.92 3.39
C GLN A 65 6.67 -9.10 4.73
N PRO A 66 5.81 -10.13 4.86
CA PRO A 66 4.89 -10.25 6.00
C PRO A 66 5.60 -10.43 7.35
N LYS A 67 6.86 -10.88 7.34
CA LYS A 67 7.70 -11.08 8.53
C LYS A 67 8.60 -9.89 8.85
N HIS A 68 8.61 -8.85 8.01
CA HIS A 68 9.48 -7.70 8.23
C HIS A 68 8.92 -6.84 9.36
N PRO A 69 9.72 -6.50 10.39
CA PRO A 69 9.22 -5.85 11.60
C PRO A 69 8.56 -4.48 11.34
N TYR A 70 9.02 -3.80 10.29
CA TYR A 70 8.49 -2.49 9.87
C TYR A 70 7.68 -2.56 8.56
N ALA A 71 7.08 -3.70 8.27
CA ALA A 71 6.10 -3.79 7.20
C ALA A 71 4.86 -2.95 7.54
N ASN A 72 4.18 -2.43 6.51
CA ASN A 72 2.91 -1.74 6.72
C ASN A 72 1.80 -2.72 7.16
N SER A 73 0.59 -2.21 7.44
CA SER A 73 -0.57 -3.02 7.86
C SER A 73 -0.99 -4.11 6.87
N PHE A 74 -0.51 -4.06 5.63
CA PHE A 74 -0.75 -5.07 4.60
C PHE A 74 0.44 -6.03 4.41
N GLY A 75 1.50 -5.90 5.22
CA GLY A 75 2.70 -6.71 5.13
C GLY A 75 3.69 -6.28 4.05
N TYR A 76 3.61 -5.06 3.53
CA TYR A 76 4.52 -4.58 2.47
C TYR A 76 5.57 -3.60 2.99
N VAL A 77 6.75 -3.63 2.37
CA VAL A 77 7.88 -2.72 2.60
C VAL A 77 8.29 -2.07 1.28
N ARG A 78 8.83 -0.85 1.32
CA ARG A 78 9.34 -0.16 0.13
C ARG A 78 10.63 -0.83 -0.36
N GLU A 79 10.75 -1.05 -1.66
CA GLU A 79 11.87 -1.79 -2.27
C GLU A 79 13.24 -1.16 -1.97
N HIS A 80 13.39 0.16 -2.10
CA HIS A 80 14.65 0.84 -1.77
C HIS A 80 15.11 0.61 -0.32
N ARG A 81 14.16 0.50 0.63
CA ARG A 81 14.48 0.22 2.03
C ARG A 81 15.10 -1.16 2.16
N LEU A 82 14.46 -2.17 1.55
CA LEU A 82 14.95 -3.56 1.58
C LEU A 82 16.33 -3.69 0.94
N ILE A 83 16.60 -2.92 -0.13
CA ILE A 83 17.91 -2.91 -0.78
C ILE A 83 18.97 -2.36 0.17
N ILE A 84 18.71 -1.23 0.83
CA ILE A 84 19.65 -0.66 1.81
C ILE A 84 19.86 -1.61 3.00
N GLU A 85 18.78 -2.17 3.57
CA GLU A 85 18.84 -3.13 4.67
C GLU A 85 19.69 -4.36 4.32
N LYS A 86 19.58 -4.85 3.07
CA LYS A 86 20.44 -5.92 2.56
C LYS A 86 21.92 -5.52 2.51
N GLN A 87 22.23 -4.28 2.14
CA GLN A 87 23.62 -3.78 2.08
C GLN A 87 24.23 -3.61 3.48
N ILE A 88 23.45 -3.13 4.46
CA ILE A 88 23.95 -2.87 5.83
C ILE A 88 23.85 -4.09 6.76
N GLY A 89 23.17 -5.16 6.34
CA GLY A 89 23.05 -6.40 7.12
C GLY A 89 22.13 -6.32 8.34
N ARG A 90 21.27 -5.30 8.43
CA ARG A 90 20.27 -5.13 9.50
C ARG A 90 19.03 -4.40 9.00
N PHE A 91 17.93 -4.51 9.74
CA PHE A 91 16.77 -3.65 9.50
C PHE A 91 17.09 -2.20 9.84
N LEU A 92 16.58 -1.28 9.03
CA LEU A 92 16.56 0.12 9.38
C LEU A 92 15.51 0.33 10.48
N SER A 93 15.63 1.35 11.30
CA SER A 93 14.57 1.78 12.21
C SER A 93 13.52 2.63 11.47
N PRO A 94 12.38 2.96 12.10
CA PRO A 94 11.41 3.92 11.54
C PRO A 94 11.94 5.35 11.42
N GLU A 95 12.87 5.74 12.29
CA GLU A 95 13.49 7.07 12.36
C GLU A 95 14.51 7.27 11.23
N GLU A 96 15.21 6.20 10.84
CA GLU A 96 16.18 6.20 9.76
C GLU A 96 15.49 6.38 8.39
N LYS A 97 15.97 7.34 7.60
CA LYS A 97 15.32 7.76 6.34
C LYS A 97 16.14 7.38 5.13
N CYS A 98 15.51 6.66 4.21
CA CYS A 98 16.06 6.38 2.88
C CYS A 98 15.82 7.58 1.95
N HIS A 99 16.77 7.80 1.04
CA HIS A 99 16.76 8.86 0.04
C HIS A 99 17.10 8.30 -1.33
N HIS A 100 16.47 8.84 -2.36
CA HIS A 100 16.83 8.60 -3.76
C HIS A 100 17.59 9.81 -4.28
N LEU A 101 18.78 9.59 -4.83
CA LEU A 101 19.59 10.64 -5.47
C LEU A 101 18.99 11.15 -6.80
N GLY A 102 17.98 10.45 -7.31
CA GLY A 102 17.29 10.81 -8.55
C GLY A 102 15.83 10.37 -8.53
N LYS A 103 15.43 9.59 -9.54
CA LYS A 103 14.03 9.15 -9.68
C LYS A 103 13.64 8.17 -8.57
N LYS A 104 12.46 8.36 -7.97
CA LYS A 104 11.91 7.49 -6.90
C LYS A 104 11.72 6.01 -7.30
N ALA A 105 11.58 5.77 -8.60
CA ALA A 105 11.46 4.42 -9.17
C ALA A 105 12.83 3.73 -9.38
N ASP A 106 13.94 4.47 -9.30
CA ASP A 106 15.28 3.95 -9.52
C ASP A 106 15.87 3.42 -8.21
N ASN A 107 15.69 2.14 -7.98
CA ASN A 107 16.11 1.48 -6.74
C ASN A 107 17.51 0.84 -6.86
N ARG A 108 18.33 1.21 -7.85
CA ARG A 108 19.72 0.71 -7.94
C ARG A 108 20.52 1.18 -6.72
N PRO A 109 21.36 0.34 -6.10
CA PRO A 109 22.08 0.70 -4.87
C PRO A 109 22.82 2.04 -4.96
N HIS A 110 23.45 2.34 -6.09
CA HIS A 110 24.17 3.59 -6.27
C HIS A 110 23.31 4.85 -6.33
N MET A 111 22.00 4.70 -6.48
CA MET A 111 21.03 5.80 -6.47
C MET A 111 20.40 6.01 -5.09
N LEU A 112 20.83 5.26 -4.07
CA LEU A 112 20.22 5.24 -2.76
C LEU A 112 21.18 5.75 -1.67
N MET A 113 20.60 6.44 -0.70
CA MET A 113 21.28 6.78 0.56
C MET A 113 20.35 6.51 1.75
N ALA A 114 20.90 6.35 2.94
CA ALA A 114 20.14 6.35 4.18
C ALA A 114 20.79 7.23 5.25
N PHE A 115 19.94 7.90 6.03
CA PHE A 115 20.34 8.83 7.09
C PHE A 115 19.76 8.39 8.43
N THR A 116 20.48 8.69 9.51
CA THR A 116 20.07 8.36 10.89
C THR A 116 18.78 9.05 11.31
N THR A 117 18.48 10.23 10.76
CA THR A 117 17.32 11.03 11.13
C THR A 117 16.69 11.74 9.94
N ASP A 118 15.41 12.11 10.11
CA ASP A 118 14.69 12.96 9.17
C ASP A 118 15.32 14.35 9.02
N SER A 119 15.91 14.89 10.10
CA SER A 119 16.61 16.17 10.08
C SER A 119 17.85 16.13 9.18
N ALA A 120 18.66 15.07 9.26
CA ALA A 120 19.82 14.89 8.39
C ALA A 120 19.39 14.71 6.92
N HIS A 121 18.37 13.88 6.68
CA HIS A 121 17.78 13.70 5.35
C HIS A 121 17.30 15.02 4.73
N LYS A 122 16.56 15.83 5.48
CA LYS A 122 16.05 17.14 5.02
C LYS A 122 17.16 18.14 4.73
N ARG A 123 18.25 18.13 5.51
CA ARG A 123 19.43 18.97 5.21
C ARG A 123 20.07 18.55 3.89
N PHE A 124 20.25 17.25 3.68
CA PHE A 124 20.79 16.71 2.43
C PHE A 124 19.93 17.11 1.22
N GLU A 125 18.61 16.92 1.32
CA GLU A 125 17.66 17.24 0.25
C GLU A 125 17.70 18.71 -0.16
N LYS A 126 18.02 19.61 0.79
CA LYS A 126 18.19 21.05 0.55
C LYS A 126 19.60 21.45 0.09
N GLY A 127 20.49 20.49 -0.18
CA GLY A 127 21.89 20.74 -0.55
C GLY A 127 22.78 21.19 0.62
N GLY A 128 22.31 21.03 1.86
CA GLY A 128 23.07 21.35 3.06
C GLY A 128 24.12 20.29 3.40
N LYS A 129 25.07 20.67 4.26
CA LYS A 129 26.08 19.73 4.78
C LYS A 129 25.44 18.73 5.75
N VAL A 130 25.84 17.46 5.63
CA VAL A 130 25.47 16.36 6.53
C VAL A 130 26.74 15.76 7.10
N LYS A 131 26.74 15.42 8.39
CA LYS A 131 27.91 14.83 9.04
C LYS A 131 28.05 13.36 8.61
N LYS A 132 29.28 12.85 8.59
CA LYS A 132 29.55 11.47 8.15
C LYS A 132 28.81 10.45 9.03
N GLU A 133 28.72 10.72 10.32
CA GLU A 133 28.07 9.86 11.31
C GLU A 133 26.53 9.82 11.16
N GLU A 134 25.96 10.77 10.40
CA GLU A 134 24.53 10.81 10.11
C GLU A 134 24.16 10.02 8.85
N ILE A 135 25.14 9.48 8.12
CA ILE A 135 24.97 8.68 6.92
C ILE A 135 25.14 7.20 7.28
N ILE A 136 24.08 6.42 7.10
CA ILE A 136 24.07 4.97 7.35
C ILE A 136 24.55 4.22 6.11
N PHE A 137 24.15 4.70 4.94
CA PHE A 137 24.46 4.09 3.66
C PHE A 137 24.65 5.19 2.62
N ASP A 138 25.76 5.14 1.90
CA ASP A 138 26.02 5.99 0.75
C ASP A 138 26.28 5.12 -0.48
N GLY A 139 25.31 5.04 -1.36
CA GLY A 139 25.41 4.25 -2.58
C GLY A 139 26.34 4.85 -3.64
N LYS A 140 26.70 6.14 -3.60
CA LYS A 140 27.41 6.81 -4.70
C LYS A 140 28.75 6.16 -5.08
N GLY A 141 29.34 5.39 -4.17
CA GLY A 141 30.61 4.69 -4.39
C GLY A 141 30.49 3.24 -4.85
N LEU A 142 29.28 2.74 -5.13
CA LEU A 142 28.99 1.38 -5.60
C LEU A 142 28.94 1.25 -7.14
#